data_AF-A0A9D2WS09-F1
#
_entry.id   AF-A0A9D2WS09-F1
#
_cell.length_a   1.000
_cell.length_b   1.000
_cell.length_c   1.000
_cell.angle_alpha   90.00
_cell.angle_beta   90.00
_cell.angle_gamma   90.00
#
_symmetry.space_group_name_H-M   'P 1'
#
loop_
_entity.id
_entity.type
_entity.pdbx_description
1 polymer ?
#
loop_
_entity_poly.entity_id
_entity_poly.type
_entity_poly.pdbx_seq_one_letter_code
_entity_poly.pdbx_strand_id
1 'polypeptide(L)'
;MPIQYFYSEPDNVLCVKIKVPVVLAEEEVQVIVDNVAALPELAQKIDHIDARLDDFDARPVFLHENGDRWVSVIEEEGWERFGWHCDMHRMPVVRKVLVSGTLHKQIYYVDKNDHVKHVGEDIPFADDVTLDVAQPVVNEDDVHVQLHHKKIDMRWELRRGSRVHQTGIMIFQVKVVEERQIFVQVCPQLDRKCVRGVNLLKDGNFEAWGTNTTPVFWGASNVLRYNNGALMGNIPNEPASLFQTVNRHGANNNNIVPTGEYRLCFDASEIPNFRTVLGGTASFNLTAELLFYDLYGNLISGESRSFNAGQIMDSDFSNFCFNATAPEEAREALVRFTFEPNALNTSAVVIDNVKLECMRVQDRYYEQFTQG
;
A
#
# COMPACT_ATOMS: atom_id res chain seq x y z
N MET A 1 -0.94 -1.32 -21.67
CA MET A 1 -0.15 -0.12 -21.99
C MET A 1 -0.20 0.78 -20.76
N PRO A 2 0.90 0.95 -20.00
CA PRO A 2 0.91 1.91 -18.90
C PRO A 2 0.97 3.32 -19.49
N ILE A 3 0.03 4.17 -19.07
CA ILE A 3 -0.04 5.58 -19.44
C ILE A 3 0.94 6.35 -18.56
N GLN A 4 1.94 6.97 -19.17
CA GLN A 4 2.87 7.89 -18.50
C GLN A 4 2.22 9.29 -18.45
N TYR A 5 2.05 9.84 -17.25
CA TYR A 5 1.63 11.23 -17.07
C TYR A 5 2.88 12.08 -16.84
N PHE A 6 3.10 13.08 -17.69
CA PHE A 6 4.12 14.10 -17.45
C PHE A 6 3.52 15.20 -16.57
N TYR A 7 4.04 15.36 -15.36
CA TYR A 7 3.76 16.50 -14.49
C TYR A 7 4.74 17.64 -14.80
N SER A 8 4.21 18.85 -15.00
CA SER A 8 4.97 20.03 -15.48
C SER A 8 5.15 21.13 -14.43
N GLU A 9 5.23 20.79 -13.14
CA GLU A 9 5.54 21.76 -12.07
C GLU A 9 6.90 21.41 -11.42
N PRO A 10 7.73 22.40 -11.05
CA PRO A 10 9.02 22.17 -10.42
C PRO A 10 8.81 21.84 -8.94
N ASP A 11 8.28 20.65 -8.66
CA ASP A 11 8.26 20.10 -7.32
C ASP A 11 9.66 19.59 -6.95
N ASN A 12 10.13 19.93 -5.74
CA ASN A 12 11.32 19.32 -5.16
C ASN A 12 11.04 17.83 -4.90
N VAL A 13 11.30 17.00 -5.91
CA VAL A 13 11.13 15.55 -5.79
C VAL A 13 12.21 14.96 -4.91
N LEU A 14 11.80 14.21 -3.88
CA LEU A 14 12.73 13.41 -3.10
C LEU A 14 13.04 12.13 -3.89
N CYS A 15 14.24 12.08 -4.46
CA CYS A 15 14.75 10.86 -5.07
C CYS A 15 15.48 10.04 -4.02
N VAL A 16 15.07 8.78 -3.83
CA VAL A 16 15.78 7.84 -2.97
C VAL A 16 16.45 6.79 -3.85
N LYS A 17 17.73 6.53 -3.55
CA LYS A 17 18.47 5.45 -4.16
C LYS A 17 18.13 4.15 -3.43
N ILE A 18 17.52 3.20 -4.14
CA ILE A 18 17.17 1.89 -3.59
C ILE A 18 17.97 0.79 -4.28
N LYS A 19 18.18 -0.32 -3.56
CA LYS A 19 18.76 -1.54 -4.09
C LYS A 19 17.62 -2.52 -4.37
N VAL A 20 17.49 -2.97 -5.62
CA VAL A 20 16.40 -3.87 -6.05
C VAL A 20 16.97 -5.13 -6.72
N PRO A 21 16.45 -6.33 -6.38
CA PRO A 21 16.80 -7.56 -7.07
C PRO A 21 16.06 -7.62 -8.41
N VAL A 22 16.81 -7.62 -9.52
CA VAL A 22 16.27 -7.82 -10.87
C VAL A 22 16.50 -9.26 -11.29
N VAL A 23 15.42 -9.98 -11.62
CA VAL A 23 15.52 -11.35 -12.12
C VAL A 23 15.92 -11.33 -13.58
N LEU A 24 17.06 -11.92 -13.91
CA LEU A 24 17.57 -12.03 -15.28
C LEU A 24 17.03 -13.29 -15.98
N ALA A 25 17.04 -14.42 -15.28
CA ALA A 25 16.56 -15.70 -15.80
C ALA A 25 15.96 -16.56 -14.69
N GLU A 26 14.98 -17.39 -15.03
CA GLU A 26 14.32 -18.33 -14.11
C GLU A 26 14.00 -19.63 -14.86
N GLU A 27 14.59 -20.74 -14.42
CA GLU A 27 14.49 -22.04 -15.08
C GLU A 27 14.35 -23.19 -14.08
N GLU A 28 13.61 -24.24 -14.46
CA GLU A 28 13.56 -25.49 -13.71
C GLU A 28 14.58 -26.47 -14.29
N VAL A 29 15.44 -27.00 -13.42
CA VAL A 29 16.60 -27.82 -13.79
C VAL A 29 16.47 -29.19 -13.14
N GLN A 30 16.89 -30.22 -13.88
CA GLN A 30 17.00 -31.58 -13.38
C GLN A 30 18.44 -32.08 -13.49
N VAL A 31 19.03 -32.47 -12.36
CA VAL A 31 20.36 -33.10 -12.32
C VAL A 31 20.18 -34.57 -11.96
N ILE A 32 20.72 -35.44 -12.82
CA ILE A 32 20.61 -36.90 -12.68
C ILE A 32 21.95 -37.44 -12.22
N VAL A 33 21.94 -38.17 -11.10
CA VAL A 33 23.12 -38.85 -10.53
C VAL A 33 22.87 -40.35 -10.50
N ASP A 34 23.56 -41.06 -11.37
CA ASP A 34 23.56 -42.52 -11.39
C ASP A 34 24.71 -43.08 -10.54
N ASN A 35 24.40 -44.08 -9.72
CA ASN A 35 25.39 -44.75 -8.88
C ASN A 35 25.11 -46.24 -8.69
N VAL A 36 26.17 -47.01 -8.41
CA VAL A 36 26.07 -48.42 -8.00
C VAL A 36 26.70 -48.61 -6.64
N ALA A 37 25.86 -48.71 -5.60
CA ALA A 37 26.31 -48.93 -4.24
C ALA A 37 26.58 -50.41 -3.98
N ALA A 38 27.72 -50.71 -3.34
CA ALA A 38 28.05 -52.03 -2.83
C ALA A 38 27.65 -52.12 -1.35
N LEU A 39 26.71 -53.01 -1.03
CA LEU A 39 26.28 -53.22 0.35
C LEU A 39 27.34 -54.03 1.11
N PRO A 40 27.61 -53.72 2.39
CA PRO A 40 28.57 -54.46 3.21
C PRO A 40 28.21 -55.95 3.39
N GLU A 41 26.92 -56.25 3.28
CA GLU A 41 26.35 -57.59 3.47
C GLU A 41 25.28 -57.88 2.42
N LEU A 42 24.84 -59.15 2.33
CA LEU A 42 23.76 -59.53 1.43
C LEU A 42 22.41 -59.04 1.96
N ALA A 43 21.73 -58.23 1.15
CA ALA A 43 20.37 -57.78 1.33
C ALA A 43 19.37 -58.69 0.59
N GLN A 44 18.25 -58.95 1.25
CA GLN A 44 17.07 -59.58 0.64
C GLN A 44 16.26 -58.55 -0.18
N LYS A 45 16.12 -57.33 0.36
CA LYS A 45 15.42 -56.20 -0.28
C LYS A 45 15.96 -54.87 0.21
N ILE A 46 15.74 -53.83 -0.59
CA ILE A 46 15.86 -52.43 -0.16
C ILE A 46 14.51 -52.01 0.38
N ASP A 47 14.50 -51.39 1.56
CA ASP A 47 13.28 -50.88 2.17
C ASP A 47 12.96 -49.48 1.63
N HIS A 48 13.87 -48.54 1.85
CA HIS A 48 13.81 -47.19 1.28
C HIS A 48 15.22 -46.57 1.25
N ILE A 49 15.36 -45.47 0.52
CA ILE A 49 16.58 -44.66 0.51
C ILE A 49 16.19 -43.23 0.90
N ASP A 50 16.75 -42.76 2.01
CA ASP A 50 16.64 -41.36 2.40
C ASP A 50 17.75 -40.58 1.73
N ALA A 51 17.41 -39.46 1.11
CA ALA A 51 18.37 -38.60 0.44
C ALA A 51 18.20 -37.15 0.90
N ARG A 52 19.33 -36.47 1.08
CA ARG A 52 19.39 -35.03 1.33
C ARG A 52 20.54 -34.43 0.53
N LEU A 53 20.47 -33.13 0.38
CA LEU A 53 21.40 -32.37 -0.42
C LEU A 53 22.26 -31.51 0.50
N ASP A 54 23.56 -31.78 0.49
CA ASP A 54 24.58 -31.13 1.33
C ASP A 54 25.52 -30.29 0.47
N ASP A 55 26.13 -29.27 1.07
CA ASP A 55 27.12 -28.37 0.43
C ASP A 55 26.68 -27.86 -0.96
N PHE A 56 25.38 -27.64 -1.12
CA PHE A 56 24.78 -27.30 -2.39
C PHE A 56 24.84 -25.81 -2.66
N ASP A 57 25.55 -25.48 -3.73
CA ASP A 57 25.83 -24.13 -4.15
C ASP A 57 25.65 -23.98 -5.67
N ALA A 58 25.37 -22.76 -6.10
CA ALA A 58 25.24 -22.43 -7.51
C ALA A 58 25.89 -21.08 -7.80
N ARG A 59 26.70 -21.03 -8.86
CA ARG A 59 27.42 -19.81 -9.26
C ARG A 59 27.19 -19.48 -10.73
N PRO A 60 26.99 -18.20 -11.07
CA PRO A 60 26.87 -17.79 -12.46
C PRO A 60 28.22 -17.94 -13.17
N VAL A 61 28.17 -18.20 -14.48
CA VAL A 61 29.33 -18.23 -15.36
C VAL A 61 29.13 -17.14 -16.41
N PHE A 62 30.04 -16.17 -16.39
CA PHE A 62 30.01 -15.03 -17.31
C PHE A 62 30.86 -15.28 -18.55
N LEU A 63 30.34 -14.86 -19.70
CA LEU A 63 31.04 -14.79 -20.97
C LEU A 63 31.08 -13.32 -21.40
N HIS A 64 32.21 -12.88 -21.92
CA HIS A 64 32.39 -11.51 -22.38
C HIS A 64 32.17 -11.43 -23.89
N GLU A 65 31.04 -10.86 -24.33
CA GLU A 65 30.64 -10.71 -25.73
C GLU A 65 30.82 -9.26 -26.25
N ASN A 66 30.83 -9.05 -27.57
CA ASN A 66 30.88 -7.70 -28.13
C ASN A 66 29.52 -6.98 -27.94
N GLY A 67 29.57 -5.73 -27.47
CA GLY A 67 28.38 -4.93 -27.10
C GLY A 67 27.39 -4.66 -28.24
N ASP A 68 27.86 -4.63 -29.50
CA ASP A 68 27.05 -4.39 -30.70
C ASP A 68 25.83 -5.32 -30.83
N ARG A 69 25.89 -6.51 -30.23
CA ARG A 69 24.82 -7.52 -30.29
C ARG A 69 23.66 -7.24 -29.33
N TRP A 70 23.86 -6.43 -28.29
CA TRP A 70 22.93 -6.25 -27.17
C TRP A 70 22.33 -4.82 -27.07
N VAL A 71 22.69 -3.93 -28.00
CA VAL A 71 22.26 -2.52 -28.04
C VAL A 71 20.74 -2.32 -28.02
N SER A 72 19.95 -3.26 -28.53
CA SER A 72 18.49 -3.11 -28.66
C SER A 72 17.66 -3.56 -27.44
N VAL A 73 18.28 -4.07 -26.37
CA VAL A 73 17.55 -4.62 -25.20
C VAL A 73 17.63 -3.70 -23.97
N ILE A 74 18.52 -2.70 -23.99
CA ILE A 74 18.79 -1.81 -22.86
C ILE A 74 18.65 -0.37 -23.35
N GLU A 75 17.69 0.38 -22.80
CA GLU A 75 17.46 1.79 -23.16
C GLU A 75 18.78 2.60 -23.09
N GLU A 76 19.12 3.27 -24.20
CA GLU A 76 20.37 4.03 -24.39
C GLU A 76 20.59 5.14 -23.34
N GLU A 77 19.52 5.63 -22.69
CA GLU A 77 19.57 6.82 -21.83
C GLU A 77 20.22 6.61 -20.44
N GLY A 78 20.75 5.43 -20.14
CA GLY A 78 21.42 5.12 -18.87
C GLY A 78 22.94 4.86 -18.96
N TRP A 79 23.49 4.66 -20.14
CA TRP A 79 24.78 3.97 -20.33
C TRP A 79 25.96 4.74 -19.71
N GLU A 80 26.10 6.03 -19.99
CA GLU A 80 27.20 6.84 -19.44
C GLU A 80 27.11 7.01 -17.92
N ARG A 81 25.90 7.04 -17.34
CA ARG A 81 25.70 7.22 -15.89
C ARG A 81 26.14 6.03 -15.05
N PHE A 82 26.19 4.84 -15.65
CA PHE A 82 26.72 3.63 -15.02
C PHE A 82 28.17 3.31 -15.48
N GLY A 83 28.82 4.22 -16.22
CA GLY A 83 30.20 4.05 -16.70
C GLY A 83 30.37 3.20 -17.96
N TRP A 84 29.32 3.04 -18.78
CA TRP A 84 29.32 2.18 -19.97
C TRP A 84 29.77 2.92 -21.21
N HIS A 85 30.74 2.35 -21.94
CA HIS A 85 31.21 2.82 -23.23
C HIS A 85 31.11 1.69 -24.27
N CYS A 86 30.21 1.84 -25.24
CA CYS A 86 29.93 0.88 -26.32
C CYS A 86 31.19 0.47 -27.11
N ASP A 87 32.16 1.38 -27.22
CA ASP A 87 33.31 1.22 -28.11
C ASP A 87 34.51 0.53 -27.43
N MET A 88 34.47 0.30 -26.11
CA MET A 88 35.66 -0.06 -25.32
C MET A 88 35.53 -1.31 -24.44
N HIS A 89 34.33 -1.87 -24.22
CA HIS A 89 34.14 -2.96 -23.27
C HIS A 89 33.33 -4.13 -23.84
N ARG A 90 33.90 -5.35 -23.73
CA ARG A 90 33.12 -6.57 -23.91
C ARG A 90 32.11 -6.68 -22.77
N MET A 91 30.86 -6.95 -23.10
CA MET A 91 29.76 -7.03 -22.15
C MET A 91 29.76 -8.39 -21.44
N PRO A 92 29.68 -8.42 -20.10
CA PRO A 92 29.49 -9.66 -19.37
C PRO A 92 28.06 -10.16 -19.58
N VAL A 93 27.95 -11.41 -20.00
CA VAL A 93 26.69 -12.09 -20.29
C VAL A 93 26.67 -13.37 -19.48
N VAL A 94 25.64 -13.54 -18.66
CA VAL A 94 25.41 -14.81 -17.97
C VAL A 94 24.67 -15.75 -18.91
N ARG A 95 25.30 -16.89 -19.19
CA ARG A 95 24.73 -17.93 -20.07
C ARG A 95 24.61 -19.28 -19.37
N LYS A 96 25.49 -19.53 -18.40
CA LYS A 96 25.52 -20.79 -17.69
C LYS A 96 25.53 -20.56 -16.19
N VAL A 97 24.97 -21.51 -15.45
CA VAL A 97 25.05 -21.58 -14.01
C VAL A 97 25.70 -22.91 -13.67
N LEU A 98 26.82 -22.88 -12.96
CA LEU A 98 27.43 -24.10 -12.43
C LEU A 98 26.76 -24.42 -11.09
N VAL A 99 26.21 -25.61 -11.00
CA VAL A 99 25.58 -26.13 -9.79
C VAL A 99 26.40 -27.29 -9.27
N SER A 100 26.68 -27.31 -7.97
CA SER A 100 27.45 -28.38 -7.34
C SER A 100 26.99 -28.66 -5.93
N GLY A 101 27.20 -29.88 -5.47
CA GLY A 101 26.93 -30.28 -4.09
C GLY A 101 27.20 -31.75 -3.87
N THR A 102 26.74 -32.26 -2.72
CA THR A 102 26.86 -33.66 -2.34
C THR A 102 25.47 -34.24 -2.09
N LEU A 103 25.14 -35.30 -2.82
CA LEU A 103 23.95 -36.11 -2.57
C LEU A 103 24.27 -37.10 -1.45
N HIS A 104 23.91 -36.73 -0.22
CA HIS A 104 24.04 -37.58 0.96
C HIS A 104 22.86 -38.54 1.04
N LYS A 105 23.14 -39.83 1.10
CA LYS A 105 22.12 -40.90 1.06
C LYS A 105 22.30 -41.89 2.18
N GLN A 106 21.18 -42.35 2.71
CA GLN A 106 21.10 -43.45 3.66
C GLN A 106 20.25 -44.57 3.07
N ILE A 107 20.86 -45.71 2.79
CA ILE A 107 20.20 -46.87 2.19
C ILE A 107 19.77 -47.81 3.30
N TYR A 108 18.47 -47.97 3.50
CA TYR A 108 17.92 -48.93 4.45
C TYR A 108 17.58 -50.24 3.74
N TYR A 109 18.06 -51.36 4.27
CA TYR A 109 17.89 -52.67 3.66
C TYR A 109 17.67 -53.76 4.70
N VAL A 110 17.09 -54.88 4.28
CA VAL A 110 16.87 -56.06 5.13
C VAL A 110 17.93 -57.11 4.81
N ASP A 111 18.69 -57.53 5.82
CA ASP A 111 19.72 -58.57 5.68
C ASP A 111 19.12 -59.98 5.58
N LYS A 112 19.96 -61.00 5.39
CA LYS A 112 19.55 -62.42 5.33
C LYS A 112 18.93 -62.97 6.63
N ASN A 113 19.01 -62.25 7.75
CA ASN A 113 18.49 -62.64 9.05
C ASN A 113 17.25 -61.81 9.43
N ASP A 114 16.63 -61.12 8.46
CA ASP A 114 15.48 -60.23 8.64
C ASP A 114 15.73 -59.02 9.56
N HIS A 115 16.99 -58.58 9.70
CA HIS A 115 17.31 -57.34 10.40
C HIS A 115 17.35 -56.16 9.44
N VAL A 116 16.80 -55.02 9.88
CA VAL A 116 16.96 -53.73 9.19
C VAL A 116 18.37 -53.21 9.47
N LYS A 117 19.10 -52.92 8.40
CA LYS A 117 20.44 -52.33 8.40
C LYS A 117 20.43 -51.05 7.57
N HIS A 118 21.46 -50.24 7.74
CA HIS A 118 21.64 -49.03 6.95
C HIS A 118 23.10 -48.84 6.55
N VAL A 119 23.31 -48.23 5.39
CA VAL A 119 24.63 -47.77 4.96
C VAL A 119 24.50 -46.38 4.37
N GLY A 120 25.43 -45.49 4.76
CA GLY A 120 25.50 -44.12 4.28
C GLY A 120 26.43 -44.01 3.08
N GLU A 121 26.12 -43.09 2.18
CA GLU A 121 26.92 -42.80 1.00
C GLU A 121 26.83 -41.31 0.64
N ASP A 122 27.97 -40.72 0.28
CA ASP A 122 28.07 -39.35 -0.18
C ASP A 122 28.50 -39.33 -1.65
N ILE A 123 27.70 -38.71 -2.51
CA ILE A 123 28.00 -38.62 -3.94
C ILE A 123 28.14 -37.16 -4.35
N PRO A 124 29.37 -36.66 -4.58
CA PRO A 124 29.56 -35.33 -5.10
C PRO A 124 29.06 -35.26 -6.55
N PHE A 125 28.40 -34.17 -6.90
CA PHE A 125 28.01 -33.86 -8.27
C PHE A 125 28.33 -32.42 -8.61
N ALA A 126 28.55 -32.18 -9.89
CA ALA A 126 28.68 -30.86 -10.49
C ALA A 126 28.09 -30.91 -11.90
N ASP A 127 27.27 -29.95 -12.24
CA ASP A 127 26.62 -29.85 -13.54
C ASP A 127 26.53 -28.39 -14.00
N ASP A 128 26.52 -28.18 -15.31
CA ASP A 128 26.38 -26.85 -15.91
C ASP A 128 25.01 -26.68 -16.57
N VAL A 129 24.21 -25.80 -15.97
CA VAL A 129 22.89 -25.43 -16.49
C VAL A 129 23.08 -24.34 -17.53
N THR A 130 22.65 -24.59 -18.76
CA THR A 130 22.65 -23.57 -19.81
C THR A 130 21.31 -22.86 -19.83
N LEU A 131 21.33 -21.54 -19.67
CA LEU A 131 20.14 -20.71 -19.79
C LEU A 131 19.64 -20.69 -21.23
N ASP A 132 18.32 -20.71 -21.40
CA ASP A 132 17.61 -20.64 -22.68
C ASP A 132 18.05 -19.42 -23.49
N VAL A 133 18.17 -18.29 -22.79
CA VAL A 133 18.60 -17.00 -23.35
C VAL A 133 19.71 -16.45 -22.47
N ALA A 134 20.86 -16.17 -23.09
CA ALA A 134 21.96 -15.48 -22.42
C ALA A 134 21.52 -14.07 -22.02
N GLN A 135 21.82 -13.65 -20.78
CA GLN A 135 21.34 -12.37 -20.26
C GLN A 135 22.51 -11.39 -20.03
N PRO A 136 22.42 -10.16 -20.53
CA PRO A 136 23.40 -9.13 -20.22
C PRO A 136 23.37 -8.77 -18.73
N VAL A 137 24.56 -8.53 -18.17
CA VAL A 137 24.76 -8.15 -16.77
C VAL A 137 25.42 -6.78 -16.73
N VAL A 138 25.05 -5.97 -15.74
CA VAL A 138 25.66 -4.67 -15.47
C VAL A 138 26.93 -4.84 -14.64
N ASN A 139 26.85 -5.56 -13.53
CA ASN A 139 28.00 -5.82 -12.66
C ASN A 139 28.03 -7.29 -12.22
N GLU A 140 29.09 -8.02 -12.56
CA GLU A 140 29.25 -9.43 -12.20
C GLU A 140 29.22 -9.66 -10.67
N ASP A 141 29.78 -8.72 -9.90
CA ASP A 141 29.84 -8.80 -8.44
C ASP A 141 28.47 -8.66 -7.77
N ASP A 142 27.48 -8.12 -8.48
CA ASP A 142 26.11 -7.93 -7.99
C ASP A 142 25.16 -9.06 -8.45
N VAL A 143 25.67 -10.07 -9.16
CA VAL A 143 24.88 -11.22 -9.62
C VAL A 143 25.05 -12.42 -8.69
N HIS A 144 23.93 -12.95 -8.22
CA HIS A 144 23.88 -14.20 -7.46
C HIS A 144 22.77 -15.11 -7.97
N VAL A 145 22.90 -16.40 -7.65
CA VAL A 145 21.92 -17.41 -8.01
C VAL A 145 21.09 -17.77 -6.77
N GLN A 146 19.77 -17.74 -6.93
CA GLN A 146 18.83 -18.23 -5.93
C GLN A 146 18.29 -19.60 -6.37
N LEU A 147 18.25 -20.54 -5.43
CA LEU A 147 17.80 -21.90 -5.65
C LEU A 147 16.50 -22.15 -4.87
N HIS A 148 15.41 -22.37 -5.60
CA HIS A 148 14.07 -22.61 -5.04
C HIS A 148 13.57 -24.03 -5.37
N HIS A 149 12.51 -24.47 -4.69
CA HIS A 149 11.80 -25.71 -4.99
C HIS A 149 12.65 -27.00 -5.06
N LYS A 150 13.65 -27.14 -4.17
CA LYS A 150 14.53 -28.31 -4.09
C LYS A 150 13.73 -29.59 -3.79
N LYS A 151 13.71 -30.54 -4.73
CA LYS A 151 13.08 -31.86 -4.62
C LYS A 151 14.06 -32.94 -5.06
N ILE A 152 13.98 -34.11 -4.42
CA ILE A 152 14.81 -35.28 -4.75
C ILE A 152 13.87 -36.45 -4.99
N ASP A 153 13.98 -37.09 -6.15
CA ASP A 153 13.37 -38.39 -6.46
C ASP A 153 14.48 -39.44 -6.51
N MET A 154 14.29 -40.55 -5.78
CA MET A 154 15.25 -41.65 -5.73
C MET A 154 14.62 -42.88 -6.36
N ARG A 155 15.30 -43.44 -7.36
CA ARG A 155 14.94 -44.72 -7.99
C ARG A 155 16.03 -45.73 -7.70
N TRP A 156 15.66 -46.98 -7.46
CA TRP A 156 16.63 -48.03 -7.19
C TRP A 156 16.20 -49.41 -7.69
N GLU A 157 17.20 -50.25 -7.96
CA GLU A 157 17.02 -51.65 -8.33
C GLU A 157 18.13 -52.49 -7.67
N LEU A 158 17.72 -53.52 -6.90
CA LEU A 158 18.65 -54.51 -6.33
C LEU A 158 19.01 -55.55 -7.41
N ARG A 159 20.06 -55.30 -8.18
CA ARG A 159 20.51 -56.22 -9.26
C ARG A 159 21.06 -57.53 -8.73
N ARG A 160 21.74 -57.47 -7.58
CA ARG A 160 22.32 -58.62 -6.86
C ARG A 160 22.18 -58.35 -5.37
N GLY A 161 22.21 -59.40 -4.53
CA GLY A 161 22.06 -59.27 -3.08
C GLY A 161 23.02 -58.26 -2.42
N SER A 162 24.13 -57.88 -3.03
CA SER A 162 25.04 -56.84 -2.52
C SER A 162 25.25 -55.64 -3.45
N ARG A 163 24.49 -55.49 -4.54
CA ARG A 163 24.67 -54.39 -5.51
C ARG A 163 23.35 -53.72 -5.85
N VAL A 164 23.25 -52.44 -5.49
CA VAL A 164 22.06 -51.61 -5.73
C VAL A 164 22.40 -50.59 -6.80
N HIS A 165 21.67 -50.62 -7.91
CA HIS A 165 21.68 -49.54 -8.88
C HIS A 165 20.73 -48.45 -8.42
N GLN A 166 21.16 -47.20 -8.47
CA GLN A 166 20.41 -46.06 -7.97
C GLN A 166 20.49 -44.91 -8.96
N THR A 167 19.38 -44.21 -9.14
CA THR A 167 19.29 -42.98 -9.91
C THR A 167 18.64 -41.93 -9.01
N GLY A 168 19.41 -40.92 -8.62
CA GLY A 168 18.90 -39.74 -7.94
C GLY A 168 18.59 -38.65 -8.94
N ILE A 169 17.36 -38.14 -8.92
CA ILE A 169 16.90 -37.05 -9.77
C ILE A 169 16.65 -35.86 -8.85
N MET A 170 17.50 -34.85 -8.95
CA MET A 170 17.38 -33.61 -8.18
C MET A 170 16.73 -32.56 -9.06
N ILE A 171 15.60 -32.02 -8.61
CA ILE A 171 14.83 -31.00 -9.32
C ILE A 171 14.88 -29.72 -8.49
N PHE A 172 15.30 -28.62 -9.09
CA PHE A 172 15.33 -27.32 -8.43
C PHE A 172 15.13 -26.21 -9.46
N GLN A 173 14.63 -25.08 -8.96
CA GLN A 173 14.44 -23.88 -9.76
C GLN A 173 15.63 -22.94 -9.56
N VAL A 174 16.32 -22.63 -10.65
CA VAL A 174 17.45 -21.69 -10.69
C VAL A 174 16.92 -20.31 -11.07
N LYS A 175 17.20 -19.32 -10.24
CA LYS A 175 16.85 -17.91 -10.49
C LYS A 175 18.12 -17.08 -10.43
N VAL A 176 18.53 -16.53 -11.58
CA VAL A 176 19.68 -15.63 -11.68
C VAL A 176 19.19 -14.21 -11.39
N VAL A 177 19.75 -13.57 -10.37
CA VAL A 177 19.35 -12.25 -9.89
C VAL A 177 20.53 -11.31 -9.92
N GLU A 178 20.31 -10.09 -10.40
CA GLU A 178 21.26 -8.99 -10.31
C GLU A 178 20.72 -7.91 -9.39
N GLU A 179 21.51 -7.53 -8.39
CA GLU A 179 21.18 -6.42 -7.51
C GLU A 179 21.48 -5.07 -8.17
N ARG A 180 20.43 -4.33 -8.55
CA ARG A 180 20.57 -3.04 -9.22
C ARG A 180 20.26 -1.88 -8.28
N GLN A 181 21.00 -0.79 -8.46
CA GLN A 181 20.71 0.46 -7.76
C GLN A 181 19.93 1.39 -8.70
N ILE A 182 18.68 1.68 -8.34
CA ILE A 182 17.83 2.59 -9.10
C ILE A 182 17.45 3.79 -8.24
N PHE A 183 17.32 4.95 -8.88
CA PHE A 183 16.66 6.08 -8.25
C PHE A 183 15.17 5.92 -8.45
N VAL A 184 14.44 5.82 -7.35
CA VAL A 184 12.99 5.94 -7.39
C VAL A 184 12.61 7.32 -6.90
N GLN A 185 11.68 7.94 -7.61
CA GLN A 185 10.94 9.06 -7.05
C GLN A 185 10.04 8.46 -5.98
N VAL A 186 10.44 8.65 -4.72
CA VAL A 186 9.50 8.41 -3.64
C VAL A 186 8.61 9.64 -3.61
N CYS A 187 7.33 9.45 -3.92
CA CYS A 187 6.36 10.39 -3.38
C CYS A 187 6.53 10.26 -1.87
N PRO A 188 6.97 11.31 -1.14
CA PRO A 188 6.79 11.25 0.30
C PRO A 188 5.32 10.87 0.49
N GLN A 189 5.03 9.91 1.39
CA GLN A 189 3.66 9.81 1.85
C GLN A 189 3.32 11.23 2.26
N LEU A 190 2.42 11.83 1.48
CA LEU A 190 1.76 13.04 1.82
C LEU A 190 0.98 12.65 3.07
N ASP A 191 1.65 12.66 4.22
CA ASP A 191 1.02 12.98 5.48
C ASP A 191 0.59 14.44 5.30
N ARG A 192 -0.46 14.59 4.49
CA ARG A 192 -1.13 15.80 4.07
C ARG A 192 -1.92 16.26 5.27
N LYS A 193 -1.19 16.55 6.34
CA LYS A 193 -1.77 16.82 7.64
C LYS A 193 -2.54 18.15 7.63
N CYS A 194 -2.36 18.98 6.61
CA CYS A 194 -3.16 20.18 6.45
C CYS A 194 -3.08 20.71 5.01
N VAL A 195 -3.94 20.22 4.11
CA VAL A 195 -4.02 20.78 2.75
C VAL A 195 -4.95 21.99 2.75
N ARG A 196 -4.37 23.17 2.52
CA ARG A 196 -5.16 24.40 2.30
C ARG A 196 -5.95 24.27 1.01
N GLY A 197 -7.17 24.81 0.98
CA GLY A 197 -8.00 24.83 -0.21
C GLY A 197 -8.87 23.58 -0.40
N VAL A 198 -8.65 22.52 0.38
CA VAL A 198 -9.40 21.26 0.30
C VAL A 198 -10.50 21.24 1.36
N ASN A 199 -11.73 21.02 0.91
CA ASN A 199 -12.85 20.75 1.82
C ASN A 199 -12.72 19.33 2.39
N LEU A 200 -12.67 19.21 3.72
CA LEU A 200 -12.62 17.94 4.41
C LEU A 200 -14.00 17.28 4.52
N LEU A 201 -15.06 18.04 4.32
CA LEU A 201 -16.44 17.54 4.30
C LEU A 201 -16.78 16.95 2.94
N LYS A 202 -17.60 15.90 2.95
CA LYS A 202 -18.23 15.33 1.76
C LYS A 202 -19.51 16.11 1.46
N ASP A 203 -19.73 16.43 0.19
CA ASP A 203 -20.97 17.06 -0.29
C ASP A 203 -21.38 18.28 0.55
N GLY A 204 -20.43 19.20 0.80
CA GLY A 204 -20.70 20.43 1.55
C GLY A 204 -21.62 21.41 0.84
N ASN A 205 -21.82 21.23 -0.47
CA ASN A 205 -22.78 21.95 -1.30
C ASN A 205 -24.15 21.23 -1.42
N PHE A 206 -24.39 20.18 -0.64
CA PHE A 206 -25.69 19.49 -0.53
C PHE A 206 -26.35 19.12 -1.86
N GLU A 207 -25.61 18.52 -2.79
CA GLU A 207 -26.18 18.07 -4.07
C GLU A 207 -26.58 16.59 -4.06
N ALA A 208 -26.06 15.81 -3.10
CA ALA A 208 -26.35 14.38 -3.01
C ALA A 208 -27.44 14.05 -1.97
N TRP A 209 -28.62 13.68 -2.46
CA TRP A 209 -29.79 13.32 -1.64
C TRP A 209 -30.33 11.94 -1.99
N GLY A 210 -30.60 11.12 -0.97
CA GLY A 210 -31.30 9.84 -1.15
C GLY A 210 -32.82 10.01 -1.28
N THR A 211 -33.37 11.02 -0.59
CA THR A 211 -34.76 11.49 -0.67
C THR A 211 -34.79 12.98 -0.37
N ASN A 212 -35.94 13.66 -0.49
CA ASN A 212 -36.04 15.09 -0.20
C ASN A 212 -35.77 15.47 1.27
N THR A 213 -35.66 14.54 2.21
CA THR A 213 -35.38 14.83 3.63
C THR A 213 -34.12 14.13 4.14
N THR A 214 -33.43 13.37 3.28
CA THR A 214 -32.27 12.54 3.67
C THR A 214 -31.06 12.82 2.77
N PRO A 215 -30.13 13.70 3.19
CA PRO A 215 -28.86 13.88 2.50
C PRO A 215 -28.00 12.62 2.62
N VAL A 216 -27.19 12.31 1.59
CA VAL A 216 -26.44 11.04 1.51
C VAL A 216 -25.29 10.98 2.50
N PHE A 217 -24.58 12.10 2.69
CA PHE A 217 -23.35 12.17 3.49
C PHE A 217 -23.51 12.86 4.85
N TRP A 218 -24.71 13.32 5.17
CA TRP A 218 -25.00 14.10 6.38
C TRP A 218 -26.10 13.41 7.20
N GLY A 219 -25.96 13.41 8.52
CA GLY A 219 -27.05 13.12 9.43
C GLY A 219 -27.96 14.35 9.53
N ALA A 220 -29.28 14.15 9.46
CA ALA A 220 -30.23 15.26 9.43
C ALA A 220 -31.53 14.94 10.17
N SER A 221 -32.12 15.96 10.81
CA SER A 221 -33.46 15.93 11.41
C SER A 221 -34.19 17.26 11.17
N ASN A 222 -35.47 17.21 10.80
CA ASN A 222 -36.25 18.39 10.43
C ASN A 222 -35.58 19.27 9.34
N VAL A 223 -34.97 18.58 8.36
CA VAL A 223 -34.30 19.17 7.19
C VAL A 223 -35.02 18.75 5.91
N LEU A 224 -35.06 19.64 4.92
CA LEU A 224 -35.61 19.41 3.58
C LEU A 224 -34.62 19.90 2.52
N ARG A 225 -34.51 19.18 1.41
CA ARG A 225 -33.81 19.66 0.21
C ARG A 225 -34.54 20.88 -0.33
N TYR A 226 -33.83 21.99 -0.48
CA TYR A 226 -34.41 23.24 -0.98
C TYR A 226 -33.43 23.92 -1.92
N ASN A 227 -33.81 24.04 -3.20
CA ASN A 227 -32.91 24.45 -4.27
C ASN A 227 -31.62 23.60 -4.25
N ASN A 228 -30.46 24.25 -4.12
CA ASN A 228 -29.13 23.64 -4.04
C ASN A 228 -28.59 23.57 -2.60
N GLY A 229 -29.45 23.70 -1.59
CA GLY A 229 -29.05 23.71 -0.19
C GLY A 229 -29.89 22.81 0.71
N ALA A 230 -29.53 22.80 1.98
CA ALA A 230 -30.27 22.12 3.05
C ALA A 230 -31.09 23.14 3.83
N LEU A 231 -32.42 23.07 3.72
CA LEU A 231 -33.33 23.86 4.54
C LEU A 231 -33.54 23.20 5.89
N MET A 232 -33.17 23.90 6.96
CA MET A 232 -33.43 23.53 8.34
C MET A 232 -34.68 24.25 8.86
N GLY A 233 -35.49 23.55 9.66
CA GLY A 233 -36.75 24.09 10.16
C GLY A 233 -37.92 23.89 9.21
N ASN A 234 -37.97 22.75 8.48
CA ASN A 234 -39.10 22.39 7.62
C ASN A 234 -40.45 22.40 8.39
N ILE A 235 -40.38 22.06 9.68
CA ILE A 235 -41.35 22.38 10.71
C ILE A 235 -40.73 23.52 11.55
N PRO A 236 -41.14 24.79 11.34
CA PRO A 236 -40.47 25.95 11.93
C PRO A 236 -40.51 26.04 13.45
N ASN A 237 -41.42 25.32 14.12
CA ASN A 237 -41.55 25.31 15.57
C ASN A 237 -40.87 24.09 16.24
N GLU A 238 -40.16 23.27 15.47
CA GLU A 238 -39.41 22.13 15.98
C GLU A 238 -37.90 22.32 15.74
N PRO A 239 -37.04 21.82 16.65
CA PRO A 239 -35.61 21.89 16.45
C PRO A 239 -35.19 21.08 15.21
N ALA A 240 -34.13 21.53 14.54
CA ALA A 240 -33.53 20.80 13.43
C ALA A 240 -32.03 20.60 13.65
N SER A 241 -31.48 19.51 13.12
CA SER A 241 -30.04 19.23 13.17
C SER A 241 -29.53 18.78 11.82
N LEU A 242 -28.29 19.17 11.50
CA LEU A 242 -27.58 18.76 10.31
C LEU A 242 -26.11 18.57 10.66
N PHE A 243 -25.54 17.39 10.46
CA PHE A 243 -24.18 17.11 10.92
C PHE A 243 -23.42 16.09 10.07
N GLN A 244 -22.09 16.20 10.08
CA GLN A 244 -21.20 15.24 9.44
C GLN A 244 -19.94 15.05 10.29
N THR A 245 -19.52 13.79 10.43
CA THR A 245 -18.27 13.41 11.09
C THR A 245 -17.15 13.24 10.07
N VAL A 246 -15.97 13.77 10.38
CA VAL A 246 -14.72 13.62 9.62
C VAL A 246 -13.83 12.65 10.38
N ASN A 247 -13.74 11.41 9.89
CA ASN A 247 -13.09 10.29 10.58
C ASN A 247 -11.85 9.79 9.84
N ARG A 248 -10.93 9.18 10.60
CA ARG A 248 -9.61 8.64 10.16
C ARG A 248 -9.69 7.58 9.04
N HIS A 249 -10.84 6.92 8.87
CA HIS A 249 -10.98 5.72 8.04
C HIS A 249 -11.70 5.94 6.72
N GLY A 250 -11.91 7.20 6.30
CA GLY A 250 -12.38 7.47 4.95
C GLY A 250 -11.34 7.06 3.91
N ALA A 251 -11.76 6.35 2.86
CA ALA A 251 -10.92 5.85 1.74
C ALA A 251 -10.07 6.91 0.99
N ASN A 252 -10.12 8.18 1.41
CA ASN A 252 -9.52 9.33 0.72
C ASN A 252 -8.44 10.06 1.56
N ASN A 253 -7.94 9.50 2.67
CA ASN A 253 -6.89 10.11 3.51
C ASN A 253 -7.16 11.54 4.03
N ASN A 254 -8.41 12.03 3.99
CA ASN A 254 -8.80 13.35 4.52
C ASN A 254 -9.04 13.27 6.04
N ASN A 255 -7.96 13.06 6.78
CA ASN A 255 -8.00 12.92 8.23
C ASN A 255 -7.83 14.29 8.91
N ILE A 256 -8.48 14.46 10.06
CA ILE A 256 -8.11 15.55 10.94
C ILE A 256 -6.73 15.30 11.56
N VAL A 257 -6.12 16.40 11.96
CA VAL A 257 -4.75 16.47 12.38
C VAL A 257 -4.68 17.10 13.76
N PRO A 258 -4.07 16.39 14.72
CA PRO A 258 -3.81 16.94 16.03
C PRO A 258 -3.03 18.24 15.92
N THR A 259 -3.36 19.24 16.74
CA THR A 259 -2.76 20.59 16.72
C THR A 259 -3.02 21.40 15.45
N GLY A 260 -3.90 20.92 14.56
CA GLY A 260 -4.34 21.63 13.38
C GLY A 260 -5.27 22.79 13.71
N GLU A 261 -5.07 23.93 13.04
CA GLU A 261 -6.01 25.04 13.02
C GLU A 261 -6.95 24.88 11.83
N TYR A 262 -8.24 24.79 12.13
CA TYR A 262 -9.32 24.58 11.18
C TYR A 262 -10.12 25.86 11.01
N ARG A 263 -10.64 26.06 9.79
CA ARG A 263 -11.61 27.10 9.47
C ARG A 263 -12.86 26.44 8.90
N LEU A 264 -13.99 26.65 9.57
CA LEU A 264 -15.31 26.28 9.07
C LEU A 264 -15.95 27.51 8.45
N CYS A 265 -16.39 27.40 7.21
CA CYS A 265 -17.19 28.39 6.51
C CYS A 265 -18.47 27.77 5.97
N PHE A 266 -19.54 28.54 5.88
CA PHE A 266 -20.81 28.12 5.30
C PHE A 266 -21.62 29.34 4.86
N ASP A 267 -22.52 29.15 3.91
CA ASP A 267 -23.48 30.15 3.50
C ASP A 267 -24.82 29.87 4.16
N ALA A 268 -25.49 30.90 4.67
CA ALA A 268 -26.84 30.79 5.20
C ALA A 268 -27.75 31.93 4.71
N SER A 269 -29.01 31.60 4.45
CA SER A 269 -30.08 32.53 4.08
C SER A 269 -31.35 32.20 4.86
N GLU A 270 -31.99 33.24 5.41
CA GLU A 270 -33.30 33.11 6.02
C GLU A 270 -34.38 33.02 4.93
N ILE A 271 -35.33 32.11 5.12
CA ILE A 271 -36.59 32.04 4.37
C ILE A 271 -37.71 32.56 5.26
N PRO A 272 -38.03 33.86 5.18
CA PRO A 272 -39.05 34.47 6.02
C PRO A 272 -40.44 33.95 5.64
N ASN A 273 -41.32 33.81 6.63
CA ASN A 273 -42.70 33.35 6.45
C ASN A 273 -42.82 31.98 5.75
N PHE A 274 -41.84 31.10 5.93
CA PHE A 274 -41.83 29.74 5.38
C PHE A 274 -43.11 28.96 5.76
N ARG A 275 -43.61 29.14 6.99
CA ARG A 275 -44.99 28.77 7.35
C ARG A 275 -45.68 29.90 8.07
N THR A 276 -46.93 30.17 7.72
CA THR A 276 -47.74 31.20 8.35
C THR A 276 -48.28 30.72 9.70
N VAL A 277 -47.95 31.46 10.76
CA VAL A 277 -48.50 31.29 12.11
C VAL A 277 -49.08 32.64 12.53
N LEU A 278 -50.31 32.66 13.06
CA LEU A 278 -50.95 33.90 13.49
C LEU A 278 -50.16 34.55 14.62
N GLY A 279 -49.66 35.77 14.40
CA GLY A 279 -48.82 36.50 15.35
C GLY A 279 -47.37 35.98 15.44
N GLY A 280 -46.97 35.08 14.53
CA GLY A 280 -45.62 34.57 14.47
C GLY A 280 -44.64 35.54 13.80
N THR A 281 -43.36 35.39 14.12
CA THR A 281 -42.26 36.21 13.61
C THR A 281 -41.04 35.34 13.30
N ALA A 282 -40.06 35.90 12.60
CA ALA A 282 -38.74 35.30 12.44
C ALA A 282 -38.03 35.24 13.81
N SER A 283 -38.02 34.05 14.43
CA SER A 283 -37.55 33.90 15.80
C SER A 283 -36.91 32.53 16.01
N PHE A 284 -35.64 32.43 15.64
CA PHE A 284 -34.84 31.23 15.82
C PHE A 284 -33.38 31.60 16.08
N ASN A 285 -32.62 30.63 16.60
CA ASN A 285 -31.17 30.66 16.64
C ASN A 285 -30.61 29.51 15.80
N LEU A 286 -29.69 29.84 14.89
CA LEU A 286 -28.86 28.87 14.18
C LEU A 286 -27.49 28.81 14.86
N THR A 287 -27.12 27.65 15.38
CA THR A 287 -25.83 27.41 16.01
C THR A 287 -24.99 26.48 15.13
N ALA A 288 -23.81 26.93 14.73
CA ALA A 288 -22.81 26.15 14.02
C ALA A 288 -21.69 25.75 14.99
N GLU A 289 -21.31 24.48 14.97
CA GLU A 289 -20.40 23.87 15.93
C GLU A 289 -19.35 23.02 15.20
N LEU A 290 -18.10 23.14 15.65
CA LEU A 290 -16.99 22.27 15.26
C LEU A 290 -16.44 21.64 16.54
N LEU A 291 -16.71 20.34 16.72
CA LEU A 291 -16.40 19.58 17.92
C LEU A 291 -15.33 18.52 17.63
N PHE A 292 -14.37 18.34 18.54
CA PHE A 292 -13.28 17.38 18.42
C PHE A 292 -13.39 16.27 19.48
N TYR A 293 -13.22 15.02 19.04
CA TYR A 293 -13.34 13.83 19.87
C TYR A 293 -12.03 13.03 19.91
N ASP A 294 -11.81 12.34 21.02
CA ASP A 294 -10.70 11.39 21.17
C ASP A 294 -10.98 10.06 20.46
N LEU A 295 -10.04 9.12 20.54
CA LEU A 295 -10.19 7.78 19.93
C LEU A 295 -11.31 6.94 20.57
N TYR A 296 -11.77 7.31 21.76
CA TYR A 296 -12.80 6.62 22.52
C TYR A 296 -14.19 7.26 22.35
N GLY A 297 -14.30 8.32 21.55
CA GLY A 297 -15.55 9.06 21.32
C GLY A 297 -15.90 10.06 22.41
N ASN A 298 -14.96 10.42 23.28
CA ASN A 298 -15.17 11.48 24.27
C ASN A 298 -14.92 12.85 23.64
N LEU A 299 -15.79 13.81 23.92
CA LEU A 299 -15.60 15.20 23.51
C LEU A 299 -14.41 15.81 24.26
N ILE A 300 -13.42 16.30 23.53
CA ILE A 300 -12.23 16.95 24.11
C ILE A 300 -12.44 18.47 24.14
N SER A 301 -12.76 19.04 22.98
CA SER A 301 -12.93 20.48 22.80
C SER A 301 -13.86 20.78 21.63
N GLY A 302 -14.26 22.05 21.50
CA GLY A 302 -15.01 22.51 20.34
C GLY A 302 -15.19 24.02 20.35
N GLU A 303 -15.54 24.56 19.20
CA GLU A 303 -15.88 25.98 19.02
C GLU A 303 -17.29 26.08 18.43
N SER A 304 -18.06 27.06 18.90
CA SER A 304 -19.41 27.31 18.39
C SER A 304 -19.68 28.79 18.14
N ARG A 305 -20.60 29.04 17.20
CA ARG A 305 -21.14 30.37 16.89
C ARG A 305 -22.65 30.26 16.72
N SER A 306 -23.38 31.16 17.36
CA SER A 306 -24.84 31.21 17.28
C SER A 306 -25.28 32.53 16.63
N PHE A 307 -26.24 32.43 15.73
CA PHE A 307 -26.78 33.52 14.93
C PHE A 307 -28.30 33.55 15.11
N ASN A 308 -28.86 34.68 15.49
CA ASN A 308 -30.31 34.85 15.50
C ASN A 308 -30.82 35.20 14.09
N ALA A 309 -32.14 35.12 13.91
CA ALA A 309 -32.80 35.47 12.64
C ALA A 309 -32.34 36.82 12.06
N GLY A 310 -32.31 37.88 12.88
CA GLY A 310 -31.91 39.22 12.43
C GLY A 310 -30.45 39.39 12.00
N GLN A 311 -29.59 38.39 12.23
CA GLN A 311 -28.19 38.38 11.79
C GLN A 311 -27.99 37.66 10.44
N ILE A 312 -29.00 36.94 9.96
CA ILE A 312 -28.98 36.21 8.69
C ILE A 312 -29.80 37.02 7.69
N MET A 313 -29.29 37.18 6.47
CA MET A 313 -29.99 37.98 5.46
C MET A 313 -31.21 37.22 4.90
N ASP A 314 -32.30 37.96 4.71
CA ASP A 314 -33.53 37.45 4.11
C ASP A 314 -33.32 37.17 2.62
N SER A 315 -33.60 35.94 2.19
CA SER A 315 -33.61 35.53 0.76
C SER A 315 -32.30 35.74 -0.03
N ASP A 316 -31.23 36.16 0.63
CA ASP A 316 -29.88 36.30 0.10
C ASP A 316 -28.88 35.54 0.98
N PHE A 317 -27.90 34.89 0.37
CA PHE A 317 -26.88 34.14 1.10
C PHE A 317 -25.83 35.05 1.74
N SER A 318 -25.57 34.81 3.02
CA SER A 318 -24.50 35.45 3.78
C SER A 318 -23.47 34.39 4.19
N ASN A 319 -22.19 34.69 3.97
CA ASN A 319 -21.09 33.78 4.29
C ASN A 319 -20.63 33.99 5.73
N PHE A 320 -20.59 32.90 6.51
CA PHE A 320 -20.13 32.89 7.89
C PHE A 320 -18.90 31.99 8.02
N CYS A 321 -17.90 32.44 8.78
CA CYS A 321 -16.70 31.67 9.05
C CYS A 321 -16.23 31.81 10.50
N PHE A 322 -15.69 30.73 11.06
CA PHE A 322 -14.95 30.79 12.33
C PHE A 322 -13.84 29.73 12.35
N ASN A 323 -12.88 29.93 13.25
CA ASN A 323 -11.71 29.07 13.37
C ASN A 323 -11.76 28.26 14.67
N ALA A 324 -11.21 27.05 14.66
CA ALA A 324 -11.05 26.21 15.84
C ALA A 324 -9.68 25.50 15.79
N THR A 325 -9.12 25.19 16.96
CA THR A 325 -7.85 24.45 17.05
C THR A 325 -8.11 23.05 17.61
N ALA A 326 -7.64 22.03 16.91
CA ALA A 326 -7.73 20.65 17.33
C ALA A 326 -6.70 20.34 18.43
N PRO A 327 -7.09 19.78 19.59
CA PRO A 327 -6.17 19.28 20.60
C PRO A 327 -5.22 18.17 20.10
N GLU A 328 -4.17 17.87 20.86
CA GLU A 328 -3.20 16.80 20.53
C GLU A 328 -3.86 15.40 20.53
N GLU A 329 -4.90 15.24 21.34
CA GLU A 329 -5.65 14.00 21.50
C GLU A 329 -6.77 13.86 20.47
N ALA A 330 -7.05 14.88 19.64
CA ALA A 330 -8.12 14.86 18.67
C ALA A 330 -7.91 13.78 17.60
N ARG A 331 -8.93 12.96 17.35
CA ARG A 331 -8.93 11.88 16.35
C ARG A 331 -10.12 11.94 15.40
N GLU A 332 -11.24 12.53 15.83
CA GLU A 332 -12.41 12.79 14.99
C GLU A 332 -12.91 14.23 15.16
N ALA A 333 -13.52 14.78 14.11
CA ALA A 333 -14.19 16.08 14.17
C ALA A 333 -15.64 15.95 13.70
N LEU A 334 -16.55 16.66 14.36
CA LEU A 334 -17.95 16.76 14.02
C LEU A 334 -18.26 18.20 13.66
N VAL A 335 -18.76 18.41 12.44
CA VAL A 335 -19.43 19.66 12.06
C VAL A 335 -20.92 19.46 12.30
N ARG A 336 -21.52 20.33 13.09
CA ARG A 336 -22.95 20.30 13.42
C ARG A 336 -23.58 21.67 13.30
N PHE A 337 -24.75 21.72 12.66
CA PHE A 337 -25.67 22.84 12.68
C PHE A 337 -26.90 22.44 13.49
N THR A 338 -27.34 23.36 14.35
CA THR A 338 -28.52 23.19 15.20
C THR A 338 -29.40 24.41 15.02
N PHE A 339 -30.64 24.18 14.59
CA PHE A 339 -31.68 25.18 14.51
C PHE A 339 -32.59 25.05 15.72
N GLU A 340 -32.64 26.08 16.55
CA GLU A 340 -33.48 26.16 17.74
C GLU A 340 -34.53 27.26 17.55
N PRO A 341 -35.79 26.90 17.27
CA PRO A 341 -36.84 27.90 17.14
C PRO A 341 -37.31 28.37 18.51
N ASN A 342 -37.59 29.66 18.61
CA ASN A 342 -38.35 30.21 19.72
C ASN A 342 -39.86 30.02 19.47
N ALA A 343 -40.68 30.35 20.47
CA ALA A 343 -42.12 30.28 20.34
C ALA A 343 -42.63 31.11 19.15
N LEU A 344 -43.55 30.52 18.38
CA LEU A 344 -44.21 31.14 17.22
C LEU A 344 -43.26 31.54 16.09
N ASN A 345 -42.19 30.77 15.87
CA ASN A 345 -41.31 30.97 14.73
C ASN A 345 -42.02 30.63 13.40
N THR A 346 -41.85 31.49 12.41
CA THR A 346 -42.43 31.31 11.06
C THR A 346 -41.38 31.08 9.98
N SER A 347 -40.11 31.27 10.30
CA SER A 347 -39.01 31.24 9.34
C SER A 347 -38.25 29.91 9.35
N ALA A 348 -37.61 29.62 8.23
CA ALA A 348 -36.64 28.53 8.09
C ALA A 348 -35.29 29.11 7.66
N VAL A 349 -34.24 28.30 7.70
CA VAL A 349 -32.90 28.71 7.25
C VAL A 349 -32.35 27.71 6.24
N VAL A 350 -31.80 28.20 5.14
CA VAL A 350 -31.13 27.37 4.13
C VAL A 350 -29.63 27.48 4.35
N ILE A 351 -28.94 26.34 4.39
CA ILE A 351 -27.48 26.24 4.49
C ILE A 351 -26.93 25.67 3.19
N ASP A 352 -25.84 26.25 2.70
CA ASP A 352 -25.12 25.80 1.52
C ASP A 352 -23.59 26.05 1.63
N ASN A 353 -22.81 25.50 0.70
CA ASN A 353 -21.36 25.69 0.54
C ASN A 353 -20.54 25.51 1.83
N VAL A 354 -20.87 24.49 2.62
CA VAL A 354 -20.17 24.18 3.86
C VAL A 354 -18.78 23.67 3.58
N LYS A 355 -17.78 24.37 4.10
CA LYS A 355 -16.37 24.10 3.88
C LYS A 355 -15.62 24.03 5.20
N LEU A 356 -15.05 22.86 5.50
CA LEU A 356 -14.09 22.70 6.59
C LEU A 356 -12.69 22.56 5.98
N GLU A 357 -11.81 23.51 6.28
CA GLU A 357 -10.44 23.51 5.78
C GLU A 357 -9.45 23.49 6.92
N CYS A 358 -8.34 22.78 6.70
CA CYS A 358 -7.19 22.92 7.57
C CYS A 358 -6.31 24.09 7.09
N MET A 359 -6.07 25.06 7.96
CA MET A 359 -5.33 26.29 7.67
C MET A 359 -3.83 26.15 7.95
N ARG A 360 -3.44 25.55 9.06
CA ARG A 360 -2.04 25.26 9.42
C ARG A 360 -1.96 24.23 10.55
N VAL A 361 -0.79 23.63 10.76
CA VAL A 361 -0.47 22.80 11.94
C VAL A 361 0.50 23.60 12.82
N GLN A 362 0.39 23.51 14.15
CA GLN A 362 1.41 24.09 15.04
C GLN A 362 2.59 23.13 15.13
N ASP A 363 3.76 23.50 14.57
CA ASP A 363 4.94 22.63 14.42
C ASP A 363 5.66 22.21 15.71
N ARG A 364 5.10 22.46 16.90
CA ARG A 364 5.74 22.15 18.19
C ARG A 364 6.06 20.67 18.41
N TYR A 365 5.42 19.76 17.67
CA TYR A 365 5.63 18.33 17.79
C TYR A 365 6.82 17.81 16.94
N TYR A 366 7.23 18.54 15.89
CA TYR A 366 8.25 18.08 14.94
C TYR A 366 9.65 18.63 15.20
N GLU A 367 9.79 19.72 15.96
CA GLU A 367 11.09 20.30 16.32
C GLU A 367 11.95 19.38 17.22
N GLN A 368 11.37 18.39 17.89
CA GLN A 368 12.14 17.44 18.71
C GLN A 368 12.93 16.39 17.89
N PHE A 369 12.65 16.25 16.59
CA PHE A 369 13.27 15.21 15.75
C PHE A 369 14.24 15.75 14.69
N THR A 370 14.44 17.07 14.62
CA THR A 370 15.38 17.72 13.67
C THR A 370 16.68 18.23 14.30
N GLN A 371 16.89 17.97 15.60
CA GLN A 371 18.17 18.14 16.26
C GLN A 371 18.68 16.79 16.77
N GLY A 372 19.30 16.02 15.88
CA GLY A 372 19.97 14.75 16.16
C GLY A 372 20.99 14.43 15.09
#